data_AF-A0A966F0C9-F1
#
_entry.id   AF-A0A966F0C9-F1
#
_cell.length_a   1.000
_cell.length_b   1.000
_cell.length_c   1.000
_cell.angle_alpha   90.00
_cell.angle_beta   90.00
_cell.angle_gamma   90.00
#
_symmetry.space_group_name_H-M   'P 1'
#
loop_
_entity.id
_entity.type
_entity.pdbx_description
1 polymer ?
#
loop_
_entity_poly.entity_id
_entity_poly.type
_entity_poly.pdbx_seq_one_letter_code
_entity_poly.pdbx_strand_id
1 'polypeptide(L)' 'LLTDAGLKVAESYGCKGLLGMKRGVFLLDPHGVCRYAHVESVALFRRSREELLEAIQAAQAA' A
#
# COMPACT_ATOMS: atom_id res chain seq x y z
N LEU A 1 8.89 4.51 11.63
CA LEU A 1 8.10 3.26 11.58
C LEU A 1 6.97 3.38 12.59
N LEU A 2 5.76 3.02 12.20
CA LEU A 2 4.58 2.97 13.08
C LEU A 2 4.30 1.51 13.46
N THR A 3 3.62 1.30 14.58
CA THR A 3 3.22 -0.04 15.05
C THR A 3 1.73 -0.27 14.84
N ASP A 4 1.39 -1.46 14.35
CA ASP A 4 0.02 -1.99 14.26
C ASP A 4 -0.01 -3.37 14.93
N ALA A 5 0.30 -3.41 16.23
CA ALA A 5 0.46 -4.66 16.99
C ALA A 5 -0.78 -5.58 16.95
N GLY A 6 -1.97 -5.00 16.74
CA GLY A 6 -3.23 -5.73 16.64
C GLY A 6 -3.65 -6.08 15.20
N LEU A 7 -2.87 -5.70 14.19
CA LEU A 7 -3.21 -5.83 12.77
C LEU A 7 -4.54 -5.18 12.38
N LYS A 8 -5.01 -4.17 13.14
CA LYS A 8 -6.32 -3.53 12.90
C LYS A 8 -6.28 -2.67 11.64
N VAL A 9 -5.17 -1.94 11.44
CA VAL A 9 -4.96 -1.15 10.23
C VAL A 9 -4.68 -2.08 9.06
N ALA A 10 -3.84 -3.09 9.24
CA ALA A 10 -3.59 -4.08 8.20
C ALA A 10 -4.89 -4.76 7.75
N GLU A 11 -5.82 -5.06 8.65
CA GLU A 11 -7.14 -5.60 8.32
C GLU A 11 -8.00 -4.62 7.52
N SER A 12 -8.11 -3.36 7.95
CA SER A 12 -8.92 -2.36 7.25
C SER A 12 -8.41 -2.04 5.84
N TYR A 13 -7.14 -2.28 5.57
CA TYR A 13 -6.51 -2.10 4.26
C TYR A 13 -6.34 -3.41 3.46
N GLY A 14 -6.90 -4.53 3.93
CA GLY A 14 -6.81 -5.84 3.24
C GLY A 14 -5.40 -6.48 3.28
N CYS A 15 -4.48 -5.90 4.04
CA CYS A 15 -3.12 -6.38 4.26
C CYS A 15 -3.02 -7.46 5.34
N LYS A 16 -4.07 -7.79 6.10
CA LYS A 16 -4.03 -8.91 7.05
C LYS A 16 -4.09 -10.25 6.30
N GLY A 17 -3.11 -11.12 6.58
CA GLY A 17 -3.03 -12.48 6.09
C GLY A 17 -2.92 -13.48 7.24
N LEU A 18 -2.94 -14.78 6.91
CA LEU A 18 -2.92 -15.86 7.91
C LEU A 18 -1.66 -15.85 8.79
N LEU A 19 -0.52 -15.42 8.23
CA LEU A 19 0.78 -15.38 8.90
C LEU A 19 1.18 -13.95 9.34
N GLY A 20 0.22 -13.03 9.42
CA GLY A 20 0.46 -11.64 9.80
C GLY A 20 0.27 -10.66 8.64
N MET A 21 1.08 -9.60 8.62
CA MET A 21 0.91 -8.50 7.67
C MET A 21 1.51 -8.82 6.29
N LYS A 22 0.70 -8.65 5.24
CA LYS A 22 1.13 -8.61 3.83
C LYS A 22 1.75 -7.26 3.51
N ARG A 23 2.65 -7.22 2.53
CA ARG A 23 3.17 -5.96 1.99
C ARG A 23 2.05 -5.25 1.22
N GLY A 24 1.79 -4.00 1.58
CA GLY A 24 0.87 -3.14 0.86
C GLY A 24 1.51 -1.78 0.57
N VAL A 25 1.14 -1.18 -0.55
CA VAL A 25 1.53 0.18 -0.93
C VAL A 25 0.27 0.94 -1.29
N PHE A 26 0.08 2.08 -0.64
CA PHE A 26 -1.05 2.97 -0.85
C PHE A 26 -0.51 4.38 -1.10
N LEU A 27 -0.96 5.01 -2.18
CA LEU A 27 -0.64 6.41 -2.47
C LEU A 27 -1.90 7.24 -2.30
N LEU A 28 -1.81 8.26 -1.45
CA LEU A 28 -2.88 9.19 -1.16
C LEU A 28 -2.57 10.53 -1.83
N ASP A 29 -3.60 11.23 -2.29
CA ASP A 29 -3.48 12.63 -2.69
C ASP A 29 -3.50 13.58 -1.46
N PRO A 30 -3.31 14.91 -1.64
CA PRO A 30 -3.34 15.86 -0.53
C PRO A 30 -4.68 15.96 0.22
N HIS A 31 -5.78 15.47 -0.37
CA HIS A 31 -7.09 15.40 0.27
C HIS A 31 -7.30 14.08 1.03
N GLY A 32 -6.30 13.19 1.04
CA GLY A 32 -6.36 11.89 1.69
C GLY A 32 -7.09 10.83 0.87
N VAL A 33 -7.39 11.07 -0.41
CA VAL A 33 -8.05 10.09 -1.28
C VAL A 33 -7.02 9.11 -1.81
N CYS A 34 -7.30 7.81 -1.68
CA CYS A 34 -6.43 6.76 -2.20
C CYS A 34 -6.49 6.72 -3.73
N ARG A 35 -5.38 7.04 -4.40
CA ARG A 35 -5.24 7.05 -5.87
C ARG A 35 -4.58 5.79 -6.42
N TYR A 36 -3.84 5.08 -5.58
CA TYR A 36 -3.22 3.80 -5.90
C TYR A 36 -3.24 2.90 -4.67
N ALA A 37 -3.62 1.63 -4.86
CA ALA A 37 -3.60 0.61 -3.82
C ALA A 37 -3.08 -0.69 -4.42
N HIS A 38 -2.05 -1.26 -3.79
CA HIS A 38 -1.53 -2.58 -4.11
C HIS A 38 -1.32 -3.37 -2.84
N VAL A 39 -1.83 -4.60 -2.80
CA VAL A 39 -1.59 -5.55 -1.71
C VAL A 39 -1.00 -6.81 -2.34
N GLU A 40 0.22 -7.16 -1.95
CA GLU A 40 0.89 -8.35 -2.46
C GLU A 40 0.14 -9.60 -1.97
N SER A 41 -0.34 -10.42 -2.92
CA SER A 41 -1.02 -11.68 -2.64
C SER A 41 -0.05 -12.79 -2.25
N VAL A 42 1.19 -12.75 -2.77
CA VAL A 42 2.28 -13.67 -2.47
C VAL A 42 3.54 -12.87 -2.20
N ALA A 43 4.28 -13.20 -1.14
CA ALA A 43 5.43 -12.44 -0.63
C ALA A 43 6.66 -12.38 -1.57
N LEU A 44 6.53 -12.81 -2.83
CA LEU A 44 7.61 -12.94 -3.81
C LEU A 44 7.82 -11.69 -4.67
N PHE A 45 6.80 -10.86 -4.84
CA PHE A 45 6.91 -9.65 -5.65
C PHE A 45 6.80 -8.41 -4.77
N ARG A 46 7.59 -7.39 -5.11
CA ARG A 46 7.47 -6.04 -4.57
C ARG A 46 7.30 -5.13 -5.77
N ARG A 47 6.50 -4.08 -5.64
CA ARG A 47 6.45 -3.03 -6.67
C ARG A 47 7.82 -2.38 -6.81
N SER A 48 8.20 -2.06 -8.05
CA SER A 48 9.50 -1.43 -8.32
C SER A 48 9.47 0.02 -7.87
N ARG A 49 10.64 0.62 -7.65
CA ARG A 49 10.70 2.04 -7.29
C ARG A 49 10.19 2.88 -8.47
N GLU A 50 10.60 2.49 -9.67
CA GLU A 50 10.34 3.19 -10.92
C GLU A 50 8.83 3.29 -11.17
N GLU A 51 8.13 2.17 -11.04
CA GLU A 51 6.68 2.11 -11.19
C GLU A 51 5.95 2.95 -10.14
N LEU A 52 6.41 2.93 -8.88
CA LEU A 52 5.80 3.76 -7.83
C LEU A 52 6.02 5.26 -8.10
N LEU A 53 7.17 5.65 -8.65
CA LEU A 53 7.42 7.03 -9.06
C LEU A 53 6.51 7.44 -10.22
N GLU A 54 6.31 6.57 -11.21
CA GLU A 54 5.35 6.80 -12.30
C GLU A 54 3.92 6.96 -11.77
N ALA A 55 3.50 6.11 -10.83
CA ALA A 55 2.18 6.20 -10.20
C ALA A 55 2.00 7.51 -9.41
N ILE A 56 3.03 7.99 -8.71
CA ILE A 56 3.02 9.28 -8.02
C ILE A 56 2.87 10.43 -9.03
N GLN A 57 3.67 10.42 -10.10
CA GLN A 57 3.60 11.47 -11.13
C GLN A 57 2.22 11.51 -11.79
N ALA A 58 1.66 10.35 -12.13
CA ALA A 58 0.31 10.25 -12.69
C ALA A 58 -0.76 10.79 -11.73
N ALA A 59 -0.63 10.50 -10.42
CA ALA A 59 -1.57 10.99 -9.41
C ALA A 59 -1.46 12.50 -9.13
N GLN A 60 -0.33 13.13 -9.44
CA GLN A 60 -0.12 14.59 -9.29
C GLN A 60 -0.61 15.40 -10.49
N ALA A 61 -0.78 14.76 -11.65
CA ALA A 61 -1.21 15.41 -12.89
C ALA A 61 -2.74 15.50 -13.06
N ALA A 62 -3.51 14.94 -12.12
CA ALA A 62 -4.97 14.91 -12.11
C ALA A 62 -5.56 15.88 -11.08
#